data_AF-A0A9W5TC35-F1
#
_entry.id   AF-A0A9W5TC35-F1
#
_cell.length_a   1.000
_cell.length_b   1.000
_cell.length_c   1.000
_cell.angle_alpha   90.00
_cell.angle_beta   90.00
_cell.angle_gamma   90.00
#
_symmetry.space_group_name_H-M   'P 1'
#
loop_
_entity.id
_entity.type
_entity.pdbx_description
1 polymer ?
#
loop_
_entity_poly.entity_id
_entity_poly.type
_entity_poly.pdbx_seq_one_letter_code
_entity_poly.pdbx_strand_id
1 'polypeptide(L)'
;MSAESRNSQKRKADMLSNYTLNDNGGTEGCIKLMLQSLDTLNLAPSPVPHKLLDNFRKHIGEVKDKCSYCANGAGVVVIPKVKFKIVEKRAKLVGHKVACEKCEEIANLDKLINVITKATLKRNEALQTVLEHFFTINQIEDRNATQLQNAVNIAKSLQIIYTEIPWTCIYK
;
A
#
# COMPACT_ATOMS: atom_id res chain seq x y z
N MET A 1 -6.30 17.70 34.87
CA MET A 1 -6.29 16.73 33.75
C MET A 1 -7.62 16.83 33.03
N SER A 2 -7.63 17.41 31.83
CA SER A 2 -8.82 17.80 31.06
C SER A 2 -9.59 16.60 30.49
N ALA A 3 -10.91 16.76 30.36
CA ALA A 3 -11.85 15.74 29.86
C ALA A 3 -11.53 15.24 28.42
N GLU A 4 -10.80 16.05 27.64
CA GLU A 4 -10.37 15.72 26.27
C GLU A 4 -9.33 14.59 26.22
N SER A 5 -8.46 14.48 27.23
CA SER A 5 -7.44 13.43 27.29
C SER A 5 -8.05 12.04 27.52
N ARG A 6 -9.16 11.97 28.29
CA ARG A 6 -9.91 10.73 28.54
C ARG A 6 -10.68 10.25 27.30
N ASN A 7 -11.14 11.18 26.45
CA ASN A 7 -11.92 10.84 25.26
C ASN A 7 -11.03 10.31 24.11
N SER A 8 -9.78 10.79 24.01
CA SER A 8 -8.77 10.28 23.07
C SER A 8 -8.27 8.88 23.45
N GLN A 9 -8.05 8.62 24.74
CA GLN A 9 -7.67 7.30 25.24
C GLN A 9 -8.81 6.28 25.11
N LYS A 10 -10.07 6.70 25.31
CA LYS A 10 -11.24 5.84 25.13
C LYS A 10 -11.45 5.47 23.65
N ARG A 11 -11.24 6.39 22.70
CA ARG A 11 -11.26 6.07 21.26
C ARG A 11 -10.14 5.11 20.83
N LYS A 12 -8.93 5.22 21.40
CA LYS A 12 -7.85 4.24 21.17
C LYS A 12 -8.19 2.88 21.77
N ALA A 13 -8.78 2.84 22.96
CA ALA A 13 -9.22 1.60 23.60
C ALA A 13 -10.39 0.95 22.84
N ASP A 14 -11.34 1.72 22.31
CA ASP A 14 -12.47 1.21 21.53
C ASP A 14 -12.03 0.75 20.12
N MET A 15 -10.99 1.38 19.54
CA MET A 15 -10.37 0.88 18.30
C MET A 15 -9.57 -0.42 18.52
N LEU A 16 -9.07 -0.64 19.74
CA LEU A 16 -8.44 -1.90 20.18
C LEU A 16 -9.45 -2.94 20.73
N SER A 17 -10.68 -2.55 21.08
CA SER A 17 -11.67 -3.47 21.64
C SER A 17 -12.47 -4.23 20.58
N ASN A 18 -12.43 -3.80 19.32
CA ASN A 18 -13.07 -4.51 18.20
C ASN A 18 -12.19 -5.63 17.61
N TYR A 19 -11.06 -5.97 18.23
CA TYR A 19 -10.29 -7.19 17.93
C TYR A 19 -10.95 -8.44 18.52
N THR A 20 -12.28 -8.55 18.41
CA THR A 20 -12.96 -9.82 18.67
C THR A 20 -12.55 -10.78 17.57
N LEU A 21 -11.56 -11.61 17.92
CA LEU A 21 -11.07 -12.78 17.21
C LEU A 21 -12.23 -13.73 16.95
N ASN A 22 -12.97 -13.49 15.87
CA ASN A 22 -13.83 -14.53 15.30
C ASN A 22 -12.96 -15.38 14.37
N ASP A 23 -12.55 -16.50 14.96
CA ASP A 23 -12.11 -17.79 14.39
C ASP A 23 -11.82 -17.84 12.86
N ASN A 24 -10.52 -17.84 12.54
CA ASN A 24 -9.87 -18.41 11.34
C ASN A 24 -8.34 -18.38 11.59
N GLY A 25 -7.89 -19.04 12.66
CA GLY A 25 -6.57 -18.89 13.31
C GLY A 25 -5.34 -19.42 12.54
N GLY A 26 -5.16 -19.03 11.28
CA GLY A 26 -3.99 -19.39 10.45
C GLY A 26 -3.41 -18.23 9.65
N THR A 27 -2.53 -18.55 8.69
CA THR A 27 -1.83 -17.60 7.78
C THR A 27 -2.75 -16.58 7.12
N GLU A 28 -4.01 -16.93 6.82
CA GLU A 28 -4.99 -16.01 6.22
C GLU A 28 -5.41 -14.86 7.14
N GLY A 29 -5.52 -15.11 8.45
CA GLY A 29 -5.78 -14.08 9.44
C GLY A 29 -4.65 -13.04 9.48
N CYS A 30 -3.39 -13.50 9.44
CA CYS A 30 -2.22 -12.63 9.37
C CYS A 30 -2.20 -11.80 8.08
N ILE A 31 -2.49 -12.41 6.92
CA ILE A 31 -2.54 -11.70 5.64
C ILE A 31 -3.64 -10.64 5.65
N LYS A 32 -4.80 -10.95 6.22
CA LYS A 32 -5.90 -9.98 6.35
C LYS A 32 -5.48 -8.78 7.20
N LEU A 33 -4.83 -9.00 8.34
CA LEU A 33 -4.33 -7.91 9.20
C LEU A 33 -3.27 -7.05 8.50
N MET A 34 -2.37 -7.68 7.74
CA MET A 34 -1.37 -6.99 6.94
C MET A 34 -2.02 -6.10 5.87
N LEU A 35 -2.99 -6.63 5.11
CA LEU A 35 -3.72 -5.85 4.11
C LEU A 35 -4.49 -4.69 4.75
N GLN A 36 -5.20 -4.95 5.85
CA GLN A 36 -5.91 -3.91 6.60
C GLN A 36 -4.98 -2.79 7.05
N SER A 37 -3.75 -3.12 7.47
CA SER A 37 -2.76 -2.11 7.84
C SER A 37 -2.38 -1.21 6.67
N LEU A 38 -2.21 -1.77 5.47
CA LEU A 38 -1.93 -0.98 4.26
C LEU A 38 -3.15 -0.15 3.82
N ASP A 39 -4.36 -0.66 3.97
CA ASP A 39 -5.60 0.01 3.58
C ASP A 39 -5.89 1.28 4.42
N THR A 40 -5.26 1.43 5.58
CA THR A 40 -5.34 2.67 6.38
C THR A 40 -4.60 3.86 5.73
N LEU A 41 -3.74 3.60 4.74
CA LEU A 41 -2.94 4.61 4.05
C LEU A 41 -3.59 4.95 2.70
N ASN A 42 -3.75 6.24 2.42
CA ASN A 42 -4.20 6.74 1.12
C ASN A 42 -3.24 6.33 -0.01
N LEU A 43 -1.93 6.41 0.27
CA LEU A 43 -0.83 6.00 -0.58
C LEU A 43 0.05 4.99 0.17
N ALA A 44 -0.15 3.71 -0.13
CA ALA A 44 0.69 2.60 0.30
C ALA A 44 1.44 1.98 -0.89
N PRO A 45 2.63 1.40 -0.66
CA PRO A 45 3.25 0.51 -1.63
C PRO A 45 2.35 -0.70 -1.88
N SER A 46 2.19 -1.06 -3.16
CA SER A 46 1.34 -2.17 -3.57
C SER A 46 1.98 -3.51 -3.18
N PRO A 47 1.24 -4.42 -2.53
CA PRO A 47 1.71 -5.78 -2.24
C PRO A 47 1.63 -6.72 -3.45
N VAL A 48 1.10 -6.25 -4.59
CA VAL A 48 0.89 -7.09 -5.78
C VAL A 48 2.25 -7.43 -6.42
N PRO A 49 2.52 -8.71 -6.75
CA PRO A 49 3.73 -9.09 -7.48
C PRO A 49 3.85 -8.36 -8.82
N HIS A 50 5.06 -7.92 -9.17
CA HIS A 50 5.32 -7.12 -10.37
C HIS A 50 4.74 -7.75 -11.65
N LYS A 51 4.97 -9.06 -11.85
CA LYS A 51 4.45 -9.81 -13.01
C LYS A 51 2.93 -9.74 -13.13
N LEU A 52 2.20 -9.80 -12.01
CA LEU A 52 0.74 -9.66 -12.00
C LEU A 52 0.32 -8.23 -12.26
N LEU A 53 1.01 -7.28 -11.64
CA LEU A 53 0.73 -5.87 -11.77
C LEU A 53 0.88 -5.41 -13.23
N ASP A 54 1.93 -5.84 -13.92
CA ASP A 54 2.13 -5.60 -15.35
C ASP A 54 1.07 -6.26 -16.22
N ASN A 55 0.66 -7.50 -15.90
CA ASN A 55 -0.40 -8.18 -16.62
C ASN A 55 -1.72 -7.40 -16.53
N PHE A 56 -2.12 -6.98 -15.33
CA PHE A 56 -3.32 -6.15 -15.16
C PHE A 56 -3.19 -4.78 -15.81
N ARG A 57 -2.02 -4.13 -15.74
CA ARG A 57 -1.77 -2.84 -16.44
C ARG A 57 -1.97 -2.97 -17.94
N LYS A 58 -1.42 -4.02 -18.57
CA LYS A 58 -1.61 -4.29 -20.00
C LYS A 58 -3.08 -4.46 -20.36
N HIS A 59 -3.87 -5.11 -19.50
CA HIS A 59 -5.30 -5.27 -19.72
C HIS A 59 -6.09 -3.96 -19.59
N ILE A 60 -5.71 -3.09 -18.65
CA ILE A 60 -6.40 -1.80 -18.45
C ILE A 60 -6.04 -0.81 -19.58
N GLY A 61 -4.79 -0.82 -20.03
CA GLY A 61 -4.29 0.12 -21.03
C GLY A 61 -3.92 1.48 -20.44
N GLU A 62 -3.75 2.46 -21.32
CA GLU A 62 -3.42 3.83 -20.91
C GLU A 62 -4.66 4.59 -20.45
N VAL A 63 -4.52 5.30 -19.33
CA VAL A 63 -5.58 6.16 -18.78
C VAL A 63 -4.98 7.52 -18.48
N LYS A 64 -5.55 8.57 -19.08
CA LYS A 64 -5.18 9.97 -18.81
C LYS A 64 -6.22 10.58 -17.90
N ASP A 65 -5.89 10.67 -16.62
CA ASP A 65 -6.74 11.25 -15.59
C ASP A 65 -5.87 12.01 -14.57
N LYS A 66 -6.48 12.69 -13.60
CA LYS A 66 -5.76 13.26 -12.45
C LYS A 66 -5.23 12.16 -11.55
N CYS A 67 -4.14 12.44 -10.84
CA CYS A 67 -3.60 11.53 -9.84
C CYS A 67 -4.64 11.26 -8.74
N SER A 68 -5.02 9.99 -8.57
CA SER A 68 -5.98 9.53 -7.57
C SER A 68 -5.48 9.61 -6.12
N TYR A 69 -4.21 9.97 -5.91
CA TYR A 69 -3.57 10.04 -4.59
C TYR A 69 -3.41 11.48 -4.10
N CYS A 70 -2.81 12.34 -4.92
CA CYS A 70 -2.49 13.72 -4.53
C CYS A 70 -3.36 14.78 -5.21
N ALA A 71 -4.22 14.40 -6.17
CA ALA A 71 -5.10 15.27 -6.97
C ALA A 71 -4.44 16.42 -7.76
N ASN A 72 -3.15 16.69 -7.54
CA ASN A 72 -2.42 17.86 -8.05
C ASN A 72 -1.53 17.56 -9.26
N GLY A 73 -1.30 16.28 -9.58
CA GLY A 73 -0.48 15.86 -10.73
C GLY A 73 -1.32 15.26 -11.84
N ALA A 74 -0.86 15.41 -13.09
CA ALA A 74 -1.33 14.59 -14.19
C ALA A 74 -1.02 13.11 -13.85
N GLY A 75 -2.06 12.29 -13.81
CA GLY A 75 -1.93 10.86 -13.66
C GLY A 75 -1.43 10.26 -14.96
N VAL A 76 -0.28 9.60 -14.90
CA VAL A 76 0.40 9.03 -16.08
C VAL A 76 0.58 7.52 -15.99
N VAL A 77 0.42 6.93 -14.79
CA VAL A 77 0.56 5.49 -14.60
C VAL A 77 -0.65 4.88 -13.92
N VAL A 78 -1.16 3.79 -14.49
CA VAL A 78 -2.22 2.99 -13.89
C VAL A 78 -1.66 2.12 -12.76
N ILE A 79 -2.31 2.17 -11.61
CA ILE A 79 -2.08 1.29 -10.46
C ILE A 79 -3.30 0.36 -10.32
N PRO A 80 -3.21 -0.92 -10.72
CA PRO A 80 -4.30 -1.86 -10.58
C PRO A 80 -4.67 -2.10 -9.12
N LYS A 81 -5.98 -2.16 -8.83
CA LYS A 81 -6.49 -2.67 -7.54
C LYS A 81 -6.85 -4.14 -7.72
N VAL A 82 -6.18 -5.01 -6.97
CA VAL A 82 -6.31 -6.46 -7.11
C VAL A 82 -6.83 -7.04 -5.80
N LYS A 83 -7.86 -7.88 -5.89
CA LYS A 83 -8.37 -8.68 -4.78
C LYS A 83 -7.85 -10.11 -4.93
N PHE A 84 -7.16 -10.60 -3.91
CA PHE A 84 -6.63 -11.96 -3.87
C PHE A 84 -7.58 -12.90 -3.12
N LYS A 85 -7.75 -14.10 -3.69
CA LYS A 85 -8.38 -15.25 -3.03
C LYS A 85 -7.38 -16.39 -3.01
N ILE A 86 -6.71 -16.57 -1.88
CA ILE A 86 -5.55 -17.46 -1.73
C ILE A 86 -5.94 -18.92 -1.98
N VAL A 87 -6.98 -19.42 -1.28
CA VAL A 87 -7.47 -20.80 -1.45
C VAL A 87 -7.81 -21.12 -2.89
N GLU A 88 -8.51 -20.20 -3.58
CA GLU A 88 -8.90 -20.37 -4.99
C GLU A 88 -7.76 -20.09 -5.98
N LYS A 89 -6.60 -19.61 -5.50
CA LYS A 89 -5.47 -19.12 -6.32
C LYS A 89 -5.91 -18.13 -7.40
N ARG A 90 -6.84 -17.23 -7.05
CA ARG A 90 -7.40 -16.23 -7.97
C ARG A 90 -6.98 -14.82 -7.58
N ALA A 91 -6.50 -14.07 -8.57
CA ALA A 91 -6.25 -12.65 -8.48
C ALA A 91 -7.25 -11.92 -9.38
N LYS A 92 -8.16 -11.14 -8.78
CA LYS A 92 -9.21 -10.42 -9.51
C LYS A 92 -8.89 -8.93 -9.58
N LEU A 93 -8.88 -8.37 -10.78
CA LEU A 93 -8.90 -6.93 -10.98
C LEU A 93 -10.25 -6.38 -10.51
N VAL A 94 -10.24 -5.48 -9.53
CA VAL A 94 -11.45 -4.87 -8.95
C VAL A 94 -11.55 -3.37 -9.24
N GLY A 95 -10.55 -2.82 -9.92
CA GLY A 95 -10.52 -1.41 -10.34
C GLY A 95 -9.09 -0.93 -10.54
N HIS A 96 -8.92 0.37 -10.65
CA HIS A 96 -7.60 0.99 -10.77
C HIS A 96 -7.57 2.37 -10.10
N LYS A 97 -6.36 2.86 -9.85
CA LYS A 97 -6.05 4.27 -9.57
C LYS A 97 -5.10 4.76 -10.67
N VAL A 98 -5.02 6.06 -10.87
CA VAL A 98 -3.98 6.67 -11.70
C VAL A 98 -3.02 7.44 -10.80
N ALA A 99 -1.73 7.20 -10.93
CA ALA A 99 -0.67 7.86 -10.17
C ALA A 99 0.06 8.87 -11.07
N CYS A 100 0.42 10.03 -10.51
CA CYS A 100 1.53 10.81 -11.06
C CYS A 100 2.85 10.12 -10.75
N GLU A 101 3.93 10.54 -11.40
CA GLU A 101 5.26 9.94 -11.26
C GLU A 101 5.71 9.79 -9.80
N LYS A 102 5.59 10.85 -8.99
CA LYS A 102 5.97 10.83 -7.56
C LYS A 102 5.14 9.86 -6.72
N CYS A 103 3.83 9.77 -6.98
CA CYS A 103 2.97 8.79 -6.29
C CYS A 103 3.29 7.37 -6.74
N GLU A 104 3.67 7.20 -8.01
CA GLU A 104 4.06 5.90 -8.55
C GLU A 104 5.37 5.39 -7.94
N GLU A 105 6.33 6.26 -7.66
CA GLU A 105 7.57 5.91 -6.95
C GLU A 105 7.31 5.25 -5.59
N ILE A 106 6.21 5.61 -4.92
CA ILE A 106 5.79 5.02 -3.65
C ILE A 106 4.88 3.80 -3.86
N ALA A 107 3.86 3.92 -4.71
CA ALA A 107 2.87 2.88 -4.93
C ALA A 107 3.48 1.62 -5.59
N ASN A 108 4.53 1.77 -6.38
CA ASN A 108 5.29 0.67 -6.97
C ASN A 108 6.45 0.29 -6.05
N LEU A 109 6.31 -0.84 -5.34
CA LEU A 109 7.26 -1.28 -4.32
C LEU A 109 8.69 -1.45 -4.87
N ASP A 110 8.86 -1.94 -6.10
CA ASP A 110 10.20 -2.10 -6.70
C ASP A 110 10.85 -0.74 -6.97
N LYS A 111 10.08 0.24 -7.45
CA LYS A 111 10.57 1.62 -7.62
C LYS A 111 10.95 2.22 -6.27
N LEU A 112 10.12 2.03 -5.25
CA LEU A 112 10.38 2.52 -3.89
C LEU A 112 11.66 1.93 -3.31
N ILE A 113 11.83 0.60 -3.38
CA ILE A 113 13.05 -0.09 -2.91
C ILE A 113 14.27 0.42 -3.67
N ASN A 114 14.17 0.65 -4.97
CA ASN A 114 15.26 1.21 -5.77
C ASN A 114 15.62 2.63 -5.35
N VAL A 115 14.64 3.49 -5.04
CA VAL A 115 14.89 4.84 -4.52
C VAL A 115 15.59 4.76 -3.17
N ILE A 116 15.07 3.95 -2.23
CA ILE A 116 15.67 3.75 -0.91
C ILE A 116 17.12 3.29 -1.06
N THR A 117 17.37 2.25 -1.86
CA THR A 117 18.71 1.66 -2.06
C THR A 117 19.68 2.68 -2.64
N LYS A 118 19.27 3.42 -3.69
CA LYS A 118 20.11 4.44 -4.32
C LYS A 118 20.41 5.59 -3.36
N ALA A 119 19.43 6.03 -2.57
CA ALA A 119 19.62 7.08 -1.59
C ALA A 119 20.58 6.66 -0.47
N THR A 120 20.48 5.42 0.02
CA THR A 120 21.41 4.88 1.01
C THR A 120 22.85 4.81 0.48
N LEU A 121 23.04 4.35 -0.76
CA LEU A 121 24.37 4.21 -1.36
C LEU A 121 25.00 5.55 -1.77
N LYS A 122 24.20 6.48 -2.30
CA LYS A 122 24.68 7.75 -2.88
C LYS A 122 24.51 8.95 -1.95
N ARG A 123 23.91 8.79 -0.78
CA ARG A 123 23.60 9.85 0.20
C ARG A 123 22.89 11.05 -0.45
N ASN A 124 21.81 10.80 -1.19
CA ASN A 124 21.05 11.86 -1.86
C ASN A 124 19.71 12.16 -1.17
N GLU A 125 19.11 13.30 -1.52
CA GLU A 125 17.86 13.81 -0.94
C GLU A 125 16.59 13.13 -1.49
N ALA A 126 16.74 12.14 -2.39
CA ALA A 126 15.60 11.49 -3.03
C ALA A 126 14.70 10.77 -2.01
N LEU A 127 15.31 10.12 -1.00
CA LEU A 127 14.55 9.47 0.07
C LEU A 127 13.75 10.46 0.91
N GLN A 128 14.31 11.64 1.20
CA GLN A 128 13.63 12.67 1.97
C GLN A 128 12.40 13.20 1.21
N THR A 129 12.56 13.42 -0.11
CA THR A 129 11.46 13.84 -0.99
C THR A 129 10.32 12.81 -1.00
N VAL A 130 10.66 11.51 -1.08
CA VAL A 130 9.68 10.42 -1.03
C VAL A 130 8.97 10.36 0.33
N LEU A 131 9.71 10.47 1.43
CA LEU A 131 9.15 10.47 2.79
C LEU A 131 8.17 11.63 2.99
N GLU A 132 8.55 12.85 2.62
CA GLU A 132 7.69 14.03 2.73
C GLU A 132 6.42 13.90 1.90
N HIS A 133 6.54 13.36 0.68
CA HIS A 133 5.38 13.13 -0.17
C HIS A 133 4.44 12.07 0.43
N PHE A 134 4.99 10.97 0.95
CA PHE A 134 4.24 9.93 1.65
C PHE A 134 3.51 10.49 2.87
N PHE A 135 4.18 11.26 3.74
CA PHE A 135 3.55 11.85 4.93
C PHE A 135 2.43 12.83 4.56
N THR A 136 2.65 13.65 3.54
CA THR A 136 1.66 14.64 3.09
C THR A 136 0.38 13.98 2.60
N ILE A 137 0.49 12.96 1.73
CA ILE A 137 -0.69 12.29 1.14
C ILE A 137 -1.45 11.48 2.19
N ASN A 138 -0.73 10.85 3.12
CA ASN A 138 -1.33 10.07 4.19
C ASN A 138 -1.73 10.90 5.42
N GLN A 139 -1.53 12.23 5.38
CA GLN A 139 -1.88 13.15 6.48
C GLN A 139 -1.25 12.74 7.83
N ILE A 140 0.01 12.30 7.78
CA ILE A 140 0.77 11.88 8.95
C ILE A 140 1.42 13.12 9.59
N GLU A 141 0.94 13.51 10.77
CA GLU A 141 1.48 14.64 11.54
C GLU A 141 2.85 14.31 12.14
N ASP A 142 2.96 13.15 12.78
CA ASP A 142 4.20 12.65 13.38
C ASP A 142 5.08 12.01 12.31
N ARG A 143 5.87 12.84 11.61
CA ARG A 143 6.75 12.45 10.50
C ARG A 143 7.90 11.55 10.97
N ASN A 144 7.61 10.26 11.06
CA ASN A 144 8.57 9.22 11.42
C ASN A 144 8.76 8.24 10.25
N ALA A 145 10.00 8.08 9.79
CA ALA A 145 10.36 7.16 8.69
C ALA A 145 9.94 5.70 8.96
N THR A 146 9.78 5.33 10.22
CA THR A 146 9.25 4.02 10.65
C THR A 146 7.91 3.70 10.01
N GLN A 147 7.05 4.70 9.76
CA GLN A 147 5.74 4.45 9.17
C GLN A 147 5.84 3.99 7.71
N LEU A 148 6.66 4.67 6.91
CA LEU A 148 6.95 4.22 5.53
C LEU A 148 7.64 2.85 5.54
N GLN A 149 8.62 2.66 6.44
CA GLN A 149 9.33 1.39 6.55
C GLN A 149 8.40 0.23 6.91
N ASN A 150 7.44 0.43 7.82
CA ASN A 150 6.44 -0.56 8.16
C ASN A 150 5.55 -0.90 6.96
N ALA A 151 5.08 0.10 6.21
CA ALA A 151 4.30 -0.12 5.01
C ALA A 151 5.10 -0.91 3.95
N VAL A 152 6.37 -0.58 3.75
CA VAL A 152 7.30 -1.32 2.87
C VAL A 152 7.46 -2.77 3.33
N ASN A 153 7.70 -3.01 4.61
CA ASN A 153 7.90 -4.34 5.16
C ASN A 153 6.65 -5.22 4.98
N ILE A 154 5.46 -4.66 5.26
CA ILE A 154 4.19 -5.36 5.10
C ILE A 154 3.94 -5.68 3.63
N ALA A 155 4.07 -4.68 2.74
CA ALA A 155 3.88 -4.88 1.30
C ALA A 155 4.85 -5.91 0.73
N LYS A 156 6.12 -5.87 1.13
CA LYS A 156 7.14 -6.85 0.73
C LYS A 156 6.83 -8.26 1.22
N SER A 157 6.40 -8.40 2.48
CA SER A 157 6.02 -9.70 3.05
C SER A 157 4.87 -10.32 2.28
N LEU A 158 3.82 -9.53 2.00
CA LEU A 158 2.70 -9.98 1.18
C LEU A 158 3.12 -10.32 -0.25
N GLN A 159 3.99 -9.51 -0.87
CA GLN A 159 4.47 -9.75 -2.22
C GLN A 159 5.26 -11.07 -2.32
N ILE A 160 6.09 -11.39 -1.31
CA ILE A 160 6.80 -12.67 -1.22
C ILE A 160 5.79 -13.81 -1.17
N ILE A 161 4.81 -13.76 -0.25
CA ILE A 161 3.75 -14.78 -0.13
C ILE A 161 3.00 -14.96 -1.47
N TYR A 162 2.64 -13.86 -2.11
CA TYR A 162 1.88 -13.90 -3.36
C TYR A 162 2.72 -14.37 -4.55
N THR A 163 4.05 -14.20 -4.54
CA THR A 163 4.89 -14.64 -5.66
C THR A 163 4.98 -16.16 -5.76
N GLU A 164 4.84 -16.87 -4.63
CA GLU A 164 4.86 -18.34 -4.57
C GLU A 164 3.56 -19.01 -5.08
N ILE A 165 2.53 -18.21 -5.38
CA ILE A 165 1.21 -18.73 -5.78
C ILE A 165 1.04 -18.60 -7.30
N PRO A 166 0.69 -19.69 -8.01
CA PRO A 166 0.39 -19.63 -9.44
C PRO A 166 -1.02 -19.07 -9.66
N TRP A 167 -1.13 -17.75 -9.75
CA TRP A 167 -2.41 -17.06 -9.84
C TRP A 167 -3.12 -17.24 -11.18
N THR A 168 -4.42 -17.55 -11.11
CA THR A 168 -5.36 -17.33 -12.20
C THR A 168 -5.84 -15.87 -12.17
N CYS A 169 -5.57 -15.12 -13.24
CA CYS A 169 -5.96 -13.71 -13.35
C CYS A 169 -7.40 -13.57 -13.87
N ILE A 170 -8.21 -12.77 -13.18
CA ILE A 170 -9.60 -12.45 -13.55
C ILE A 170 -9.71 -10.94 -13.80
N TYR A 171 -10.25 -10.54 -14.94
CA TYR A 171 -10.29 -9.14 -15.38
C TYR A 171 -11.69 -8.49 -15.29
N LYS A 172 -12.73 -9.24 -14.93
CA LYS A 172 -14.13 -8.79 -14.81
C LYS A 172 -14.71 -9.15 -13.43
#